data_AF-A0A9E3Q3J8-F1
#
_entry.id   AF-A0A9E3Q3J8-F1
#
_cell.length_a   1.000
_cell.length_b   1.000
_cell.length_c   1.000
_cell.angle_alpha   90.00
_cell.angle_beta   90.00
_cell.angle_gamma   90.00
#
_symmetry.space_group_name_H-M   'P 1'
#
loop_
_entity.id
_entity.type
_entity.pdbx_description
1 polymer ?
#
loop_
_entity_poly.entity_id
_entity_poly.type
_entity_poly.pdbx_seq_one_letter_code
_entity_poly.pdbx_strand_id
1 'polypeptide(L)' 'LRIRHMTDGVFLGSKEFVDEMWERHRDKFGKRRKSGARTIRGAPIPGLTVLRNLRVEAVG' A
#
# COMPACT_ATOMS: atom_id res chain seq x y z
N LEU A 1 11.96 17.83 4.58
CA LEU A 1 11.60 16.82 3.55
C LEU A 1 11.30 15.48 4.24
N ARG A 2 10.04 15.02 4.31
CA ARG A 2 9.73 13.69 4.89
C ARG A 2 9.81 12.64 3.80
N ILE A 3 10.99 12.04 3.67
CA ILE A 3 11.24 10.92 2.76
C ILE A 3 10.61 9.66 3.40
N ARG A 4 9.68 9.01 2.69
CA ARG A 4 9.03 7.74 3.11
C ARG A 4 9.44 6.61 2.18
N HIS A 5 10.72 6.51 1.83
CA HIS A 5 11.20 5.35 1.10
C HIS A 5 11.12 4.13 2.01
N MET A 6 10.19 3.24 1.67
CA MET A 6 10.21 1.80 1.99
C MET A 6 10.54 1.40 3.43
N THR A 7 10.14 2.17 4.45
CA THR A 7 10.42 1.79 5.85
C THR A 7 9.52 0.65 6.37
N ASP A 8 8.35 0.43 5.76
CA ASP A 8 7.33 -0.50 6.28
C ASP A 8 7.13 -1.78 5.44
N GLY A 9 7.97 -2.04 4.43
CA GLY A 9 7.77 -3.16 3.51
C GLY A 9 6.63 -2.93 2.50
N VAL A 10 6.73 -3.53 1.30
CA VAL A 10 5.66 -3.49 0.31
C VAL A 10 4.88 -4.80 0.41
N PHE A 11 3.59 -4.72 0.72
CA PHE A 11 2.69 -5.85 0.50
C PHE A 11 2.06 -5.66 -0.87
N LEU A 12 2.39 -6.58 -1.78
CA LEU A 12 1.97 -6.64 -3.17
C LEU A 12 1.31 -7.99 -3.39
N GLY A 13 0.13 -8.02 -3.98
CA GLY A 13 -0.57 -9.27 -4.24
C GLY A 13 -2.04 -9.06 -4.55
N SER A 14 -2.83 -10.13 -4.42
CA SER A 14 -4.28 -10.03 -4.55
C SER A 14 -4.87 -9.08 -3.51
N LYS A 15 -6.10 -8.63 -3.77
CA LYS A 15 -6.81 -7.74 -2.85
C LYS A 15 -6.96 -8.37 -1.47
N GLU A 16 -7.29 -9.66 -1.42
CA GLU A 16 -7.54 -10.43 -0.20
C GLU A 16 -6.27 -10.51 0.65
N PHE A 17 -5.15 -10.88 0.04
CA PHE A 17 -3.85 -10.94 0.71
C PHE A 17 -3.46 -9.57 1.30
N VAL A 18 -3.64 -8.50 0.53
CA VAL A 18 -3.28 -7.15 0.98
C VAL A 18 -4.21 -6.65 2.09
N ASP A 19 -5.50 -6.97 2.02
CA ASP A 19 -6.45 -6.61 3.08
C ASP A 19 -6.21 -7.42 4.38
N GLU A 20 -5.83 -8.71 4.28
CA GLU A 20 -5.44 -9.53 5.45
C GLU A 20 -4.18 -8.95 6.13
N MET A 21 -3.18 -8.56 5.35
CA MET A 21 -1.97 -7.90 5.85
C MET A 21 -2.25 -6.52 6.46
N TRP A 22 -3.22 -5.80 5.91
CA TRP A 22 -3.67 -4.52 6.46
C TRP A 22 -4.33 -4.68 7.83
N GLU A 23 -5.20 -5.68 7.99
CA GLU A 23 -5.88 -5.96 9.26
C GLU A 23 -4.87 -6.35 10.35
N ARG A 24 -3.89 -7.20 10.01
CA ARG A 24 -2.78 -7.57 10.91
C ARG A 24 -1.98 -6.38 11.44
N HIS A 25 -1.94 -5.28 10.69
CA HIS A 25 -1.16 -4.07 11.03
C HIS A 25 -2.07 -2.83 11.14
N ARG A 26 -3.34 -3.03 11.51
CA ARG A 26 -4.36 -1.98 11.49
C ARG A 26 -4.03 -0.79 12.39
N ASP A 27 -3.24 -1.02 13.45
CA ASP A 27 -2.68 -0.02 14.36
C ASP A 27 -1.74 0.98 13.66
N LYS A 28 -1.02 0.54 12.62
CA LYS A 28 -0.13 1.38 11.81
C LYS A 28 -0.86 2.31 10.83
N PHE A 29 -2.20 2.21 10.74
CA PHE A 29 -3.02 2.98 9.79
C PHE A 29 -4.02 3.89 10.50
N GLY A 30 -4.25 5.07 9.90
CA GLY A 30 -5.20 6.04 10.43
C GLY A 30 -6.64 5.50 10.47
N LYS A 31 -7.40 5.90 11.50
CA LYS A 31 -8.76 5.39 11.79
C LYS A 31 -9.77 5.51 10.64
N ARG A 32 -9.55 6.44 9.70
CA ARG A 32 -10.42 6.66 8.53
C ARG A 32 -10.25 5.61 7.43
N ARG A 33 -9.17 4.82 7.46
CA ARG A 33 -8.90 3.79 6.46
C ARG A 33 -9.77 2.56 6.77
N LYS A 34 -10.55 2.12 5.78
CA LYS A 34 -11.45 0.94 5.89
C LYS A 34 -10.93 -0.32 5.18
N SER A 35 -9.85 -0.21 4.39
CA SER A 35 -9.25 -1.33 3.64
C SER A 35 -7.79 -1.05 3.29
N GLY A 36 -7.04 -2.11 3.05
CA GLY A 36 -5.63 -2.13 2.69
C GLY A 36 -5.37 -1.98 1.20
N ALA A 37 -6.04 -2.77 0.37
CA ALA A 37 -5.72 -2.88 -1.04
C ALA A 37 -5.88 -1.56 -1.81
N ARG A 38 -4.87 -1.19 -2.60
CA ARG A 38 -4.89 -0.05 -3.52
C ARG A 38 -4.36 -0.49 -4.89
N THR A 39 -4.91 0.08 -5.96
CA THR A 39 -4.36 -0.10 -7.30
C THR A 39 -2.97 0.53 -7.40
N ILE A 40 -2.08 -0.10 -8.16
CA ILE A 40 -0.75 0.44 -8.44
C ILE A 40 -0.89 1.66 -9.36
N ARG A 41 -0.54 2.84 -8.85
CA ARG A 41 -0.52 4.07 -9.66
C ARG A 41 0.63 4.00 -10.67
N GLY A 42 0.35 4.36 -11.93
CA GLY A 42 1.34 4.34 -13.01
C GLY A 42 1.57 2.96 -13.67
N ALA A 43 1.05 1.87 -13.08
CA ALA A 43 1.11 0.53 -13.65
C ALA A 43 -0.10 -0.31 -13.20
N PRO A 44 -1.32 -0.02 -13.66
CA PRO A 44 -2.50 -0.78 -13.28
C PRO A 44 -2.42 -2.20 -13.87
N ILE A 45 -2.12 -3.18 -13.01
CA ILE A 45 -2.06 -4.59 -13.37
C ILE A 45 -3.32 -5.27 -12.81
N PRO A 46 -4.15 -5.91 -13.65
CA PRO A 46 -5.34 -6.62 -13.18
C PRO A 46 -5.00 -7.68 -12.12
N GLY A 47 -5.80 -7.73 -11.05
CA GLY A 47 -5.62 -8.67 -9.95
C GLY A 47 -4.46 -8.34 -8.99
N LEU A 48 -3.66 -7.29 -9.27
CA LEU A 48 -2.52 -6.91 -8.44
C LEU A 48 -2.78 -5.59 -7.71
N THR A 49 -2.58 -5.62 -6.40
CA THR A 49 -2.82 -4.49 -5.50
C THR A 49 -1.65 -4.29 -4.53
N VAL A 50 -1.56 -3.09 -3.95
CA VAL A 50 -0.53 -2.69 -2.99
C VAL A 50 -1.12 -2.11 -1.72
N LEU A 51 -0.46 -2.31 -0.58
CA LEU A 51 -0.91 -1.79 0.71
C LEU A 51 -0.74 -0.27 0.86
N ARG A 52 0.22 0.33 0.17
CA ARG A 52 0.37 1.78 0.05
C ARG A 52 0.67 2.12 -1.40
N ASN A 53 0.09 3.21 -1.87
CA ASN A 53 0.44 3.73 -3.18
C ASN A 53 1.94 4.02 -3.21
N LEU A 54 2.62 3.45 -4.21
CA LEU A 54 3.97 3.87 -4.57
C LEU A 54 3.90 5.38 -4.89
N ARG A 55 4.83 6.15 -4.32
CA ARG A 55 4.99 7.55 -4.70
C ARG A 55 5.74 7.56 -6.03
N VAL A 56 5.06 8.03 -7.07
CA VAL A 56 5.70 8.36 -8.36
C VAL A 56 6.52 9.64 -8.12
N GLU A 57 7.72 9.73 -8.69
CA GLU A 57 8.67 10.84 -8.44
C GLU A 57 9.06 10.99 -6.96
N ALA A 58 9.35 9.87 -6.30
CA ALA A 58 9.74 9.88 -4.90
C ALA A 58 11.14 10.48 -4.65
N VAL A 59 11.98 10.47 -5.68
CA VAL A 59 13.31 11.09 -5.70
C VAL A 59 13.24 12.21 -6.73
N GLY A 60 13.35 13.44 -6.25
CA GLY A 60 13.54 14.65 -7.02
C GLY A 60 14.61 15.47 -6.32
#